data_AF-A0A7W0S8T6-F1
#
_entry.id   AF-A0A7W0S8T6-F1
#
_cell.length_a   1.000
_cell.length_b   1.000
_cell.length_c   1.000
_cell.angle_alpha   90.00
_cell.angle_beta   90.00
_cell.angle_gamma   90.00
#
_symmetry.space_group_name_H-M   'P 1'
#
loop_
_entity.id
_entity.type
_entity.pdbx_description
1 polymer ?
#
loop_
_entity_poly.entity_id
_entity_poly.type
_entity_poly.pdbx_seq_one_letter_code
_entity_poly.pdbx_strand_id
1 'polypeptide(L)'
;METELVREFQEIDKRTEVLVKAIDRRFLVLNAVNVGNDKQFKKDSEKWGDLPTGTRRELLLDIERILQEAIDNIDNVAERNIKSELFPRSVHILADASKKFLPQLKSQLDKTNTDMEKGAILGSTEFCNQIIEASAKVQKVAKEEKKKKN
;
A
#
# COMPACT_ATOMS: atom_id res chain seq x y z
N MET A 1 11.48 8.15 25.54
CA MET A 1 10.32 8.14 26.45
C MET A 1 9.21 7.37 25.76
N GLU A 2 8.37 6.62 26.48
CA GLU A 2 7.30 5.78 25.91
C GLU A 2 6.38 6.54 24.95
N THR A 3 6.12 7.82 25.22
CA THR A 3 5.31 8.72 24.39
C THR A 3 5.86 8.97 22.99
N GLU A 4 7.19 9.07 22.84
CA GLU A 4 7.83 9.25 21.53
C GLU A 4 7.72 7.98 20.69
N LEU A 5 7.87 6.82 21.34
CA LEU A 5 7.66 5.52 20.70
C LEU A 5 6.21 5.42 20.22
N VAL A 6 5.22 5.64 21.09
CA VAL A 6 3.78 5.63 20.75
C VAL A 6 3.42 6.59 19.60
N ARG A 7 4.15 7.70 19.47
CA ARG A 7 3.95 8.65 18.36
C ARG A 7 4.54 8.15 17.04
N GLU A 8 5.81 7.75 17.04
CA GLU A 8 6.50 7.17 15.86
C GLU A 8 5.73 5.96 15.31
N PHE A 9 5.21 5.16 16.24
CA PHE A 9 4.31 4.03 16.06
C PHE A 9 3.01 4.36 15.33
N GLN A 10 2.32 5.44 15.71
CA GLN A 10 1.14 5.88 14.98
C GLN A 10 1.49 6.44 13.60
N GLU A 11 2.68 6.99 13.43
CA GLU A 11 3.12 7.59 12.17
C GLU A 11 3.44 6.53 11.11
N ILE A 12 4.05 5.39 11.46
CA ILE A 12 4.33 4.31 10.48
C ILE A 12 3.06 3.63 9.98
N ASP A 13 2.13 3.26 10.86
CA ASP A 13 0.88 2.61 10.45
C ASP A 13 0.08 3.56 9.53
N LYS A 14 -0.02 4.84 9.91
CA LYS A 14 -0.69 5.87 9.10
C LYS A 14 0.02 6.05 7.75
N ARG A 15 1.35 6.07 7.72
CA ARG A 15 2.11 6.21 6.47
C ARG A 15 1.86 5.01 5.55
N THR A 16 1.87 3.79 6.10
CA THR A 16 1.56 2.57 5.35
C THR A 16 0.15 2.62 4.76
N GLU A 17 -0.85 3.05 5.54
CA GLU A 17 -2.22 3.22 5.05
C GLU A 17 -2.32 4.26 3.92
N VAL A 18 -1.58 5.36 4.00
CA VAL A 18 -1.52 6.40 2.96
C VAL A 18 -0.88 5.85 1.68
N LEU A 19 0.23 5.10 1.77
CA LEU A 19 0.90 4.50 0.63
C LEU A 19 0.01 3.45 -0.07
N VAL A 20 -0.66 2.60 0.71
CA VAL A 20 -1.67 1.66 0.20
C VAL A 20 -2.78 2.39 -0.54
N LYS A 21 -3.30 3.47 0.03
CA LYS A 21 -4.35 4.28 -0.61
C LYS A 21 -3.84 4.95 -1.90
N ALA A 22 -2.59 5.37 -1.94
CA ALA A 22 -1.98 5.96 -3.12
C ALA A 22 -1.86 4.95 -4.27
N ILE A 23 -1.59 3.68 -3.98
CA ILE A 23 -1.60 2.58 -4.97
C ILE A 23 -3.04 2.29 -5.44
N ASP A 24 -4.00 2.17 -4.52
CA ASP A 24 -5.42 1.95 -4.87
C ASP A 24 -5.92 3.00 -5.86
N ARG A 25 -5.59 4.27 -5.63
CA ARG A 25 -6.01 5.38 -6.50
C ARG A 25 -5.41 5.30 -7.90
N ARG A 26 -4.20 4.75 -8.07
CA ARG A 26 -3.59 4.52 -9.39
C ARG A 26 -4.25 3.36 -10.11
N PHE A 27 -4.57 2.29 -9.39
CA PHE A 27 -5.37 1.20 -9.96
C PHE A 27 -6.76 1.64 -10.37
N LEU A 28 -7.42 2.53 -9.62
CA LEU A 28 -8.71 3.10 -10.02
C LEU A 28 -8.64 3.78 -11.40
N VAL A 29 -7.58 4.55 -11.64
CA VAL A 29 -7.34 5.20 -12.95
C VAL A 29 -6.99 4.17 -14.02
N LEU A 30 -6.08 3.23 -13.74
CA LEU A 30 -5.66 2.19 -14.69
C LEU A 30 -6.77 1.20 -15.09
N ASN A 31 -7.75 1.00 -14.21
CA ASN A 31 -8.90 0.13 -14.47
C ASN A 31 -10.06 0.90 -15.10
N ALA A 32 -9.91 2.20 -15.38
CA ALA A 32 -10.91 3.06 -16.02
C ALA A 32 -12.31 2.92 -15.41
N VAL A 33 -12.39 2.85 -14.07
CA VAL A 33 -13.69 2.85 -13.39
C VAL A 33 -14.39 4.16 -13.73
N ASN A 34 -15.67 4.10 -14.12
CA ASN A 34 -16.48 5.27 -14.48
C ASN A 34 -16.66 6.19 -13.25
N VAL A 35 -15.65 7.03 -13.01
CA VAL A 35 -15.45 7.87 -11.82
C VAL A 35 -16.45 9.03 -11.72
N GLY A 36 -17.18 9.32 -12.79
CA GLY A 36 -18.02 10.52 -12.90
C GLY A 36 -19.29 10.54 -12.05
N ASN A 37 -19.84 9.39 -11.62
CA ASN A 37 -21.18 9.33 -11.02
C ASN A 37 -21.29 8.64 -9.65
N ASP A 38 -20.20 8.21 -9.04
CA ASP A 38 -20.28 7.55 -7.72
C ASP A 38 -20.17 8.56 -6.58
N LYS A 39 -21.12 8.54 -5.64
CA LYS A 39 -21.04 9.29 -4.37
C LYS A 39 -19.78 8.91 -3.58
N GLN A 40 -19.27 7.70 -3.79
CA GLN A 40 -18.04 7.23 -3.18
C GLN A 40 -16.81 7.97 -3.71
N PHE A 41 -16.76 8.33 -5.00
CA PHE A 41 -15.64 9.10 -5.56
C PHE A 41 -15.62 10.54 -5.06
N LYS A 42 -16.79 11.18 -4.91
CA LYS A 42 -16.86 12.55 -4.35
C LYS A 42 -16.31 12.61 -2.92
N LYS A 43 -16.73 11.68 -2.07
CA LYS A 43 -16.20 11.57 -0.69
C LYS A 43 -14.71 11.21 -0.66
N ASP A 44 -14.26 10.37 -1.58
CA ASP A 44 -12.83 10.04 -1.68
C ASP A 44 -12.01 11.26 -2.12
N SER A 45 -12.53 12.06 -3.06
CA SER A 45 -11.90 13.28 -3.54
C SER A 45 -11.81 14.36 -2.47
N GLU A 46 -12.86 14.54 -1.66
CA GLU A 46 -12.84 15.48 -0.53
C GLU A 46 -11.76 15.13 0.51
N LYS A 47 -11.50 13.84 0.72
CA LYS A 47 -10.53 13.36 1.71
C LYS A 47 -9.10 13.24 1.17
N TRP A 48 -8.94 12.89 -0.09
CA TRP A 48 -7.65 12.48 -0.67
C TRP A 48 -7.22 13.29 -1.90
N GLY A 49 -7.96 14.35 -2.24
CA GLY A 49 -7.71 15.20 -3.40
C GLY A 49 -8.09 14.55 -4.73
N ASP A 50 -7.64 15.15 -5.82
CA ASP A 50 -7.92 14.69 -7.19
C ASP A 50 -7.19 13.37 -7.51
N LEU A 51 -7.78 12.57 -8.40
CA LEU A 51 -7.18 11.31 -8.83
C LEU A 51 -5.80 11.54 -9.46
N PRO A 52 -4.86 10.59 -9.30
CA PRO A 52 -3.54 10.71 -9.88
C PRO A 52 -3.64 10.85 -11.40
N THR A 53 -2.90 11.81 -11.93
CA THR A 53 -2.80 12.06 -13.37
C THR A 53 -1.52 11.44 -13.92
N GLY A 54 -1.46 11.29 -15.25
CA GLY A 54 -0.29 10.75 -15.92
C GLY A 54 -0.64 9.69 -16.97
N THR A 55 0.37 9.30 -17.72
CA THR A 55 0.29 8.19 -18.68
C THR A 55 0.18 6.86 -17.96
N ARG A 56 -0.36 5.84 -18.64
CA ARG A 56 -0.41 4.45 -18.14
C ARG A 56 0.95 4.00 -17.57
N ARG A 57 2.02 4.25 -18.32
CA ARG A 57 3.39 3.91 -17.92
C ARG A 57 3.80 4.59 -16.62
N GLU A 58 3.55 5.89 -16.49
CA GLU A 58 3.88 6.64 -15.27
C GLU A 58 3.12 6.11 -14.06
N LEU A 59 1.83 5.79 -14.22
CA LEU A 59 1.03 5.22 -13.13
C LEU A 59 1.53 3.84 -12.69
N LEU A 60 1.98 3.00 -13.63
CA LEU A 60 2.56 1.68 -13.31
C LEU A 60 3.92 1.81 -12.59
N LEU A 61 4.78 2.71 -13.07
CA LEU A 61 6.07 3.00 -12.43
C LEU A 61 5.89 3.61 -11.04
N ASP A 62 4.88 4.46 -10.86
CA ASP A 62 4.57 5.01 -9.55
C ASP A 62 4.12 3.93 -8.56
N ILE A 63 3.31 2.95 -9.00
CA ILE A 63 2.90 1.82 -8.15
C ILE A 63 4.13 1.08 -7.64
N GLU A 64 5.06 0.77 -8.53
CA GLU A 64 6.33 0.10 -8.20
C GLU A 64 7.13 0.91 -7.18
N ARG A 65 7.28 2.22 -7.40
CA ARG A 65 8.02 3.12 -6.50
C ARG A 65 7.37 3.23 -5.11
N ILE A 66 6.05 3.29 -5.05
CA ILE A 66 5.32 3.39 -3.78
C ILE A 66 5.43 2.07 -3.00
N LEU A 67 5.41 0.93 -3.68
CA LEU A 67 5.67 -0.37 -3.05
C LEU A 67 7.08 -0.43 -2.47
N GLN A 68 8.10 0.00 -3.23
CA GLN A 68 9.47 0.10 -2.73
C GLN A 68 9.54 1.03 -1.50
N GLU A 69 8.95 2.22 -1.55
CA GLU A 69 8.94 3.14 -0.41
C GLU A 69 8.26 2.52 0.82
N ALA A 70 7.18 1.76 0.63
CA ALA A 70 6.50 1.07 1.72
C ALA A 70 7.39 0.00 2.35
N ILE A 71 8.17 -0.74 1.55
CA ILE A 71 9.17 -1.70 2.01
C ILE A 71 10.27 -0.97 2.78
N ASP A 72 10.88 0.06 2.20
CA ASP A 72 11.97 0.82 2.82
C ASP A 72 11.54 1.39 4.18
N ASN A 73 10.30 1.86 4.32
CA ASN A 73 9.79 2.38 5.59
C ASN A 73 9.66 1.29 6.66
N ILE A 74 9.20 0.10 6.28
CA ILE A 74 9.09 -1.05 7.17
C ILE A 74 10.48 -1.52 7.61
N ASP A 75 11.41 -1.62 6.67
CA ASP A 75 12.80 -2.03 6.93
C ASP A 75 13.51 -1.03 7.84
N ASN A 76 13.38 0.27 7.59
CA ASN A 76 13.91 1.32 8.46
C ASN A 76 13.39 1.20 9.91
N VAL A 77 12.14 0.79 10.12
CA VAL A 77 11.59 0.59 11.46
C VAL A 77 12.06 -0.73 12.09
N ALA A 78 12.19 -1.80 11.31
CA ALA A 78 12.81 -3.03 11.79
C ALA A 78 14.25 -2.80 12.25
N GLU A 79 15.05 -2.06 11.49
CA GLU A 79 16.44 -1.74 11.83
C GLU A 79 16.55 -0.95 13.13
N ARG A 80 15.64 0.00 13.35
CA ARG A 80 15.63 0.83 14.56
C ARG A 80 15.10 0.09 15.78
N ASN A 81 14.05 -0.71 15.63
CA ASN A 81 13.40 -1.41 16.74
C ASN A 81 12.56 -2.62 16.30
N ILE A 82 13.25 -3.71 15.94
CA ILE A 82 12.62 -4.99 15.54
C ILE A 82 11.70 -5.62 16.59
N LYS A 83 11.82 -5.23 17.87
CA LYS A 83 10.96 -5.72 18.96
C LYS A 83 9.64 -4.95 19.10
N SER A 84 9.40 -3.95 18.25
CA SER A 84 8.12 -3.22 18.23
C SER A 84 6.97 -4.12 17.79
N GLU A 85 5.87 -4.10 18.55
CA GLU A 85 4.62 -4.79 18.20
C GLU A 85 3.95 -4.25 16.92
N LEU A 86 4.42 -3.12 16.39
CA LEU A 86 3.83 -2.46 15.22
C LEU A 86 4.53 -2.75 13.91
N PHE A 87 5.79 -3.21 13.96
CA PHE A 87 6.42 -3.80 12.78
C PHE A 87 5.54 -4.93 12.21
N PRO A 88 5.07 -5.90 13.03
CA PRO A 88 4.06 -6.85 12.58
C PRO A 88 2.82 -6.21 11.98
N ARG A 89 2.25 -5.18 12.63
CA ARG A 89 1.00 -4.58 12.18
C ARG A 89 1.13 -3.93 10.81
N SER A 90 2.13 -3.08 10.62
CA SER A 90 2.41 -2.43 9.33
C SER A 90 2.69 -3.46 8.22
N VAL A 91 3.49 -4.50 8.52
CA VAL A 91 3.74 -5.62 7.59
C VAL A 91 2.44 -6.31 7.18
N HIS A 92 1.54 -6.60 8.13
CA HIS A 92 0.27 -7.25 7.83
C HIS A 92 -0.71 -6.35 7.06
N ILE A 93 -0.73 -5.04 7.33
CA ILE A 93 -1.51 -4.07 6.53
C ILE A 93 -1.03 -4.10 5.06
N LEU A 94 0.28 -4.01 4.86
CA LEU A 94 0.86 -3.99 3.51
C LEU A 94 0.69 -5.33 2.80
N ALA A 95 0.76 -6.46 3.51
CA ALA A 95 0.52 -7.79 2.95
C ALA A 95 -0.94 -7.99 2.53
N ASP A 96 -1.89 -7.55 3.34
CA ASP A 96 -3.31 -7.62 2.99
C ASP A 96 -3.66 -6.72 1.80
N ALA A 97 -2.97 -5.59 1.64
CA ALA A 97 -3.06 -4.74 0.44
C ALA A 97 -2.42 -5.42 -0.78
N SER A 98 -1.21 -5.98 -0.62
CA SER A 98 -0.48 -6.69 -1.68
C SER A 98 -1.29 -7.83 -2.29
N LYS A 99 -2.00 -8.61 -1.47
CA LYS A 99 -2.93 -9.66 -1.95
C LYS A 99 -4.05 -9.12 -2.84
N LYS A 100 -4.51 -7.90 -2.60
CA LYS A 100 -5.52 -7.22 -3.42
C LYS A 100 -4.92 -6.63 -4.69
N PHE A 101 -3.65 -6.27 -4.68
CA PHE A 101 -2.94 -5.71 -5.84
C PHE A 101 -2.56 -6.78 -6.85
N LEU A 102 -2.14 -7.97 -6.41
CA LEU A 102 -1.75 -9.08 -7.30
C LEU A 102 -2.73 -9.38 -8.45
N PRO A 103 -4.05 -9.57 -8.23
CA PRO A 103 -4.98 -9.81 -9.34
C PRO A 103 -5.10 -8.59 -10.28
N GLN A 104 -4.94 -7.37 -9.76
CA GLN A 104 -4.98 -6.16 -10.57
C GLN A 104 -3.71 -6.05 -11.43
N LEU A 105 -2.53 -6.29 -10.86
CA LEU A 105 -1.25 -6.36 -11.57
C LEU A 105 -1.29 -7.41 -12.67
N LYS A 106 -1.82 -8.61 -12.39
CA LYS A 106 -2.04 -9.65 -13.40
C LYS A 106 -2.93 -9.17 -14.54
N SER A 107 -4.08 -8.56 -14.21
CA SER A 107 -4.98 -7.98 -15.22
C SER A 107 -4.30 -6.91 -16.08
N GLN A 108 -3.40 -6.12 -15.50
CA GLN A 108 -2.63 -5.11 -16.23
C GLN A 108 -1.55 -5.74 -17.11
N LEU A 109 -0.89 -6.81 -16.62
CA LEU A 109 0.11 -7.56 -17.38
C LEU A 109 -0.48 -8.17 -18.65
N ASP A 110 -1.66 -8.79 -18.54
CA ASP A 110 -2.39 -9.40 -19.65
C ASP A 110 -2.77 -8.40 -20.75
N LYS A 111 -2.83 -7.09 -20.41
CA LYS A 111 -3.18 -5.99 -21.32
C LYS A 111 -1.95 -5.26 -21.87
N THR A 112 -0.75 -5.56 -21.39
CA THR A 112 0.45 -4.79 -21.69
C THR A 112 1.27 -5.45 -22.79
N ASN A 113 1.61 -4.67 -23.82
CA ASN A 113 2.42 -5.10 -24.96
C ASN A 113 3.84 -4.51 -24.97
N THR A 114 4.19 -3.64 -24.01
CA THR A 114 5.49 -2.98 -23.98
C THR A 114 6.36 -3.54 -22.87
N ASP A 115 7.64 -3.79 -23.15
CA ASP A 115 8.55 -4.41 -22.18
C ASP A 115 8.83 -3.52 -20.97
N MET A 116 8.82 -2.19 -21.16
CA MET A 116 8.94 -1.25 -20.04
C MET A 116 7.79 -1.36 -19.05
N GLU A 117 6.54 -1.39 -19.53
CA GLU A 117 5.39 -1.56 -18.64
C GLU A 117 5.36 -2.96 -18.01
N LYS A 118 5.75 -4.01 -18.75
CA LYS A 118 5.91 -5.36 -18.19
C LYS A 118 6.91 -5.36 -17.04
N GLY A 119 8.05 -4.67 -17.21
CA GLY A 119 9.06 -4.53 -16.17
C GLY A 119 8.48 -3.95 -14.88
N ALA A 120 7.79 -2.81 -14.97
CA ALA A 120 7.18 -2.16 -13.79
C ALA A 120 6.11 -3.03 -13.12
N ILE A 121 5.29 -3.74 -13.91
CA ILE A 121 4.25 -4.63 -13.39
C ILE A 121 4.88 -5.83 -12.68
N LEU A 122 5.89 -6.46 -13.29
CA LEU A 122 6.58 -7.62 -12.70
C LEU A 122 7.37 -7.23 -11.45
N GLY A 123 8.03 -6.07 -11.44
CA GLY A 123 8.69 -5.52 -10.25
C GLY A 123 7.70 -5.28 -9.11
N SER A 124 6.54 -4.68 -9.42
CA SER A 124 5.45 -4.51 -8.45
C SER A 124 4.91 -5.85 -7.93
N THR A 125 4.76 -6.86 -8.81
CA THR A 125 4.34 -8.21 -8.43
C THR A 125 5.35 -8.87 -7.50
N GLU A 126 6.64 -8.73 -7.79
CA GLU A 126 7.71 -9.26 -6.97
C GLU A 126 7.69 -8.63 -5.57
N PHE A 127 7.59 -7.30 -5.46
CA PHE A 127 7.43 -6.63 -4.17
C PHE A 127 6.22 -7.14 -3.39
N CYS A 128 5.06 -7.27 -4.05
CA CYS A 128 3.86 -7.81 -3.41
C CYS A 128 4.08 -9.22 -2.85
N ASN A 129 4.76 -10.09 -3.60
CA ASN A 129 5.06 -11.45 -3.15
C ASN A 129 6.02 -11.43 -1.96
N GLN A 130 7.11 -10.66 -2.03
CA GLN A 130 8.07 -10.53 -0.93
C GLN A 130 7.40 -10.04 0.36
N ILE A 131 6.52 -9.03 0.27
CA ILE A 131 5.76 -8.52 1.42
C ILE A 131 4.86 -9.63 2.01
N ILE A 132 4.16 -10.38 1.16
CA ILE A 132 3.28 -11.47 1.61
C ILE A 132 4.08 -12.57 2.29
N GLU A 133 5.21 -12.98 1.71
CA GLU A 133 6.12 -13.98 2.28
C GLU A 133 6.72 -13.51 3.60
N ALA A 134 7.16 -12.24 3.68
CA ALA A 134 7.67 -11.65 4.90
C ALA A 134 6.60 -11.67 6.01
N SER A 135 5.35 -11.34 5.69
CA SER A 135 4.25 -11.36 6.66
C SER A 135 3.99 -12.75 7.27
N ALA A 136 4.26 -13.83 6.54
CA ALA A 136 4.13 -15.18 7.07
C ALA A 136 5.19 -15.51 8.15
N LYS A 137 6.32 -14.81 8.14
CA LYS A 137 7.41 -14.96 9.12
C LYS A 137 7.21 -14.06 10.35
N VAL A 138 6.24 -13.15 10.32
CA VAL A 138 6.00 -12.16 11.40
C VAL A 138 4.67 -12.45 12.11
N GLN A 139 4.71 -12.67 13.43
CA GLN A 139 3.52 -13.01 14.22
C GLN A 139 2.49 -11.88 14.20
N LYS A 140 1.21 -12.17 13.92
CA LYS A 140 0.12 -11.17 13.98
C LYS A 140 -0.12 -10.73 15.43
N VAL A 141 0.06 -9.44 15.71
CA VAL A 141 -0.40 -8.83 16.97
C VAL A 141 -1.90 -8.54 16.88
N ALA A 142 -2.67 -8.87 17.92
CA ALA A 142 -4.11 -8.67 17.94
C ALA A 142 -4.47 -7.18 17.82
N LYS A 143 -5.49 -6.84 17.02
CA LYS A 143 -6.01 -5.47 16.93
C LYS A 143 -6.52 -5.05 18.32
N GLU A 144 -5.96 -4.00 18.90
CA GLU A 144 -6.60 -3.34 20.04
C GLU A 144 -7.99 -2.85 19.61
N GLU A 145 -9.03 -3.46 20.18
CA GLU A 145 -10.39 -2.98 20.04
C GLU A 145 -10.45 -1.54 20.58
N LYS A 146 -10.85 -0.60 19.73
CA LYS A 146 -11.18 0.77 20.17
C LYS A 146 -12.25 0.66 21.25
N LYS A 147 -11.86 0.78 22.53
CA LYS A 147 -12.79 0.95 23.64
C LYS A 147 -13.65 2.18 23.34
N LYS A 148 -14.92 1.94 22.99
CA LYS A 148 -15.96 2.97 23.00
C LYS A 148 -16.00 3.55 24.42
N LYS A 149 -15.56 4.80 24.58
CA LYS A 149 -15.90 5.59 25.76
C LYS A 149 -17.39 5.92 25.65
N ASN A 150 -18.17 5.38 26.58
CA ASN A 150 -19.50 5.91 26.95
C ASN A 150 -19.35 7.31 27.54
#